data_AF-A0A0V0Z7D3-F1
#
_entry.id   AF-A0A0V0Z7D3-F1
#
_cell.length_a   1.000
_cell.length_b   1.000
_cell.length_c   1.000
_cell.angle_alpha   90.00
_cell.angle_beta   90.00
_cell.angle_gamma   90.00
#
_symmetry.space_group_name_H-M   'P 1'
#
loop_
_entity.id
_entity.type
_entity.pdbx_description
1 polymer ?
#
loop_
_entity_poly.entity_id
_entity_poly.type
_entity_poly.pdbx_seq_one_letter_code
_entity_poly.pdbx_strand_id
1 'polypeptide(L)'
;MKNEGQDTECNFNESESALSDNNDHLNVAIDPFREQFYTEFDEGVLEEKIERARHNAPINIQFESIGSAWIFNAAERLHKTIQCFQWEHLHIRESLLKNLPKVNESLGIKGPATPLQKDLLTVMGNYVDLYYPKRTHENSGEIYVAVALHVLNHVLKTRSIIVRHSGRRKAVAGKVDECELEFRDLGLTRPKVLILAPFRHAAYCIVSTMIEMLFANSNGQSFVTNKRRFYKHYGPPENFTPKHVQGKARHQLPLEFYLQFQGNRDDCFRLGLSVAKKSLKLFVDFYKSDVIVASPLGLRSMIGVEGEAHHEYDFLSSIEMVVLDQADVFLMQNWKHVIHVMQHLHQLPNRDHGVDYSSVRMWCLNGMASRYCQTVLLSSIGSSELRALLGHHCLNYSGLVSVVEPQQTSEGCIGSVLVSMKHIFHKMPDCENLVDEADVRFKYFTERLLPAYKHSETMKQTMIYVPSFFDFVRLRNYLKKEQWSFVQTNEYTSEKKVSRARCLFYHGEKPILVLTERFHFFHRYVIRGIRHLLFYQLPTYSNFYPELCNMLLQPSLNKQNHQQTTSTCTVLYSSYDDLRLSGLVGRGRAHNMMSS
;
A
#
# COMPACT_ATOMS: atom_id res chain seq x y z
N MET A 1 -3.79 67.34 -4.73
CA MET A 1 -5.19 66.87 -4.86
C MET A 1 -5.14 65.38 -5.13
N LYS A 2 -5.64 64.62 -4.15
CA LYS A 2 -5.74 63.16 -4.15
C LYS A 2 -6.83 62.73 -5.14
N ASN A 3 -6.65 61.59 -5.79
CA ASN A 3 -7.77 60.76 -6.21
C ASN A 3 -7.45 59.32 -5.82
N GLU A 4 -8.23 58.86 -4.85
CA GLU A 4 -8.20 57.56 -4.20
C GLU A 4 -8.89 56.55 -5.11
N GLY A 5 -8.24 55.40 -5.35
CA GLY A 5 -8.86 54.23 -5.96
C GLY A 5 -9.67 53.50 -4.89
N GLN A 6 -10.98 53.42 -5.08
CA GLN A 6 -11.89 52.66 -4.24
C GLN A 6 -11.70 51.15 -4.49
N ASP A 7 -11.23 50.46 -3.46
CA ASP A 7 -11.34 49.02 -3.32
C ASP A 7 -12.81 48.65 -3.14
N THR A 8 -13.37 47.91 -4.10
CA THR A 8 -14.70 47.30 -3.99
C THR A 8 -14.63 46.11 -3.01
N GLU A 9 -15.04 46.35 -1.77
CA GLU A 9 -15.42 45.32 -0.81
C GLU A 9 -16.65 44.57 -1.31
N CYS A 10 -16.48 43.30 -1.68
CA CYS A 10 -17.60 42.39 -1.91
C CYS A 10 -18.12 41.88 -0.56
N ASN A 11 -19.19 42.52 -0.07
CA ASN A 11 -20.06 42.01 0.98
C ASN A 11 -20.66 40.64 0.58
N PHE A 12 -20.21 39.57 1.22
CA PHE A 12 -20.89 38.29 1.24
C PHE A 12 -21.68 38.16 2.54
N ASN A 13 -22.91 38.68 2.53
CA ASN A 13 -23.94 38.31 3.51
C ASN A 13 -24.84 37.27 2.84
N GLU A 14 -24.58 35.99 3.08
CA GLU A 14 -25.58 34.94 2.93
C GLU A 14 -25.51 34.00 4.13
N SER A 15 -26.58 34.09 4.93
CA SER A 15 -27.02 33.26 6.05
C SER A 15 -26.27 31.95 6.28
N GLU A 16 -25.39 31.96 7.29
CA GLU A 16 -24.98 30.78 8.04
C GLU A 16 -26.19 30.23 8.80
N SER A 17 -26.77 29.12 8.33
CA SER A 17 -27.58 28.27 9.21
C SER A 17 -26.62 27.59 10.19
N ALA A 18 -26.49 28.22 11.35
CA ALA A 18 -25.79 27.74 12.51
C ALA A 18 -26.11 26.26 12.80
N LEU A 19 -25.06 25.47 13.03
CA LEU A 19 -25.15 24.40 14.01
C LEU A 19 -25.40 25.10 15.35
N SER A 20 -26.66 25.19 15.72
CA SER A 20 -27.11 25.68 17.02
C SER A 20 -26.60 24.71 18.09
N ASP A 21 -25.49 25.08 18.74
CA ASP A 21 -25.17 24.61 20.09
C ASP A 21 -26.24 25.19 21.01
N ASN A 22 -27.35 24.47 21.16
CA ASN A 22 -28.30 24.47 22.28
C ASN A 22 -29.47 23.56 21.90
N ASN A 23 -29.40 22.29 22.31
CA ASN A 23 -30.55 21.47 22.68
C ASN A 23 -30.05 20.19 23.38
N ASP A 24 -30.28 20.17 24.69
CA ASP A 24 -30.56 19.06 25.60
C ASP A 24 -29.93 17.67 25.40
N HIS A 25 -29.35 17.20 26.50
CA HIS A 25 -28.80 15.88 26.76
C HIS A 25 -29.71 14.71 26.36
N LEU A 26 -29.20 13.84 25.47
CA LEU A 26 -29.18 12.36 25.49
C LEU A 26 -29.15 11.83 24.03
N ASN A 27 -28.06 11.15 23.65
CA ASN A 27 -27.84 10.40 22.38
C ASN A 27 -27.42 11.15 21.09
N VAL A 28 -26.53 12.15 21.14
CA VAL A 28 -25.74 12.49 19.94
C VAL A 28 -24.46 11.65 19.93
N ALA A 29 -24.28 10.79 18.93
CA ALA A 29 -23.06 10.01 18.75
C ALA A 29 -21.83 10.94 18.71
N ILE A 30 -20.78 10.59 19.46
CA ILE A 30 -19.52 11.36 19.49
C ILE A 30 -18.84 11.23 18.12
N ASP A 31 -18.45 12.34 17.50
CA ASP A 31 -17.72 12.33 16.22
C ASP A 31 -16.37 11.61 16.40
N PRO A 32 -16.13 10.47 15.72
CA PRO A 32 -14.90 9.71 15.89
C PRO A 32 -13.64 10.51 15.55
N PHE A 33 -13.75 11.53 14.69
CA PHE A 33 -12.64 12.45 14.41
C PHE A 33 -12.28 13.31 15.63
N ARG A 34 -13.30 13.81 16.36
CA ARG A 34 -13.06 14.59 17.58
C ARG A 34 -12.52 13.70 18.68
N GLU A 35 -13.12 12.52 18.85
CA GLU A 35 -12.64 11.52 19.80
C GLU A 35 -11.19 11.11 19.51
N GLN A 36 -10.79 10.97 18.24
CA GLN A 36 -9.42 10.63 17.89
C GLN A 36 -8.44 11.75 18.22
N PHE A 37 -8.63 12.97 17.71
CA PHE A 37 -7.56 13.96 17.70
C PHE A 37 -7.63 15.01 18.81
N TYR A 38 -8.79 15.12 19.48
CA TYR A 38 -9.03 16.13 20.52
C TYR A 38 -9.26 15.53 21.91
N THR A 39 -9.24 14.20 22.04
CA THR A 39 -9.09 13.57 23.36
C THR A 39 -7.63 13.65 23.76
N GLU A 40 -7.34 14.35 24.85
CA GLU A 40 -5.98 14.41 25.40
C GLU A 40 -5.81 13.31 26.44
N PHE A 41 -4.71 12.58 26.33
CA PHE A 41 -4.30 11.57 27.30
C PHE A 41 -2.97 11.98 27.90
N ASP A 42 -2.82 11.75 29.20
CA ASP A 42 -1.50 11.73 29.83
C ASP A 42 -0.65 10.59 29.22
N GLU A 43 0.63 10.84 29.01
CA GLU A 43 1.55 9.92 28.32
C GLU A 43 1.54 8.52 28.97
N GLY A 44 1.70 8.46 30.29
CA GLY A 44 1.70 7.19 31.02
C GLY A 44 0.38 6.42 30.92
N VAL A 45 -0.76 7.13 30.89
CA VAL A 45 -2.09 6.51 30.77
C VAL A 45 -2.31 5.95 29.38
N LEU A 46 -1.88 6.68 28.35
CA LEU A 46 -1.99 6.24 26.96
C LEU A 46 -1.12 5.01 26.69
N GLU A 47 0.13 5.03 27.15
CA GLU A 47 1.04 3.88 27.02
C GLU A 47 0.51 2.67 27.78
N GLU A 48 0.00 2.84 29.00
CA GLU A 48 -0.62 1.75 29.74
C GLU A 48 -1.85 1.18 29.00
N LYS A 49 -2.68 2.05 28.42
CA LYS A 49 -3.83 1.62 27.60
C LYS A 49 -3.39 0.81 26.39
N ILE A 50 -2.32 1.22 25.70
CA ILE A 50 -1.76 0.50 24.54
C ILE A 50 -1.15 -0.83 24.96
N GLU A 51 -0.41 -0.87 26.07
CA GLU A 51 0.19 -2.12 26.56
C GLU A 51 -0.89 -3.11 27.02
N ARG A 52 -1.92 -2.66 27.76
CA ARG A 52 -3.07 -3.52 28.11
C ARG A 52 -3.76 -4.04 26.86
N ALA A 53 -3.95 -3.19 25.85
CA ALA A 53 -4.56 -3.54 24.58
C ALA A 53 -3.83 -4.66 23.83
N ARG A 54 -2.49 -4.74 23.93
CA ARG A 54 -1.68 -5.82 23.33
C ARG A 54 -1.91 -7.19 23.97
N HIS A 55 -2.31 -7.21 25.24
CA HIS A 55 -2.59 -8.45 25.98
C HIS A 55 -4.01 -8.96 25.78
N ASN A 56 -4.92 -8.11 25.28
CA ASN A 56 -6.29 -8.50 25.00
C ASN A 56 -6.35 -9.47 23.81
N ALA A 57 -7.11 -10.55 23.94
CA ALA A 57 -7.35 -11.47 22.84
C ALA A 57 -8.10 -10.75 21.70
N PRO A 58 -7.66 -10.89 20.44
CA PRO A 58 -8.36 -10.29 19.32
C PRO A 58 -9.71 -10.95 19.09
N ILE A 59 -10.67 -10.16 18.62
CA ILE A 59 -12.03 -10.64 18.31
C ILE A 59 -12.15 -10.82 16.80
N ASN A 60 -12.72 -11.94 16.37
CA ASN A 60 -13.05 -12.15 14.96
C ASN A 60 -14.46 -11.62 14.67
N ILE A 61 -14.59 -10.76 13.67
CA ILE A 61 -15.88 -10.26 13.18
C ILE A 61 -16.01 -10.51 11.68
N GLN A 62 -17.21 -10.91 11.26
CA GLN A 62 -17.57 -11.05 9.86
C GLN A 62 -18.24 -9.77 9.35
N PHE A 63 -17.62 -9.14 8.35
CA PHE A 63 -18.21 -8.02 7.61
C PHE A 63 -18.97 -8.51 6.38
N GLU A 64 -19.83 -7.65 5.81
CA GLU A 64 -20.66 -7.98 4.64
C GLU A 64 -19.82 -8.26 3.39
N SER A 65 -18.81 -7.42 3.13
CA SER A 65 -18.02 -7.43 1.89
C SER A 65 -16.53 -7.65 2.11
N ILE A 66 -15.92 -7.03 3.14
CA ILE A 66 -14.48 -7.27 3.41
C ILE A 66 -14.21 -8.67 4.00
N GLY A 67 -15.25 -9.35 4.51
CA GLY A 67 -15.22 -10.70 5.06
C GLY A 67 -14.74 -10.75 6.52
N SER A 68 -14.22 -11.90 6.96
CA SER A 68 -13.70 -12.08 8.32
C SER A 68 -12.48 -11.18 8.57
N ALA A 69 -12.46 -10.52 9.73
CA ALA A 69 -11.36 -9.68 10.17
C ALA A 69 -11.08 -9.87 11.66
N TRP A 70 -9.81 -9.81 12.03
CA TRP A 70 -9.34 -9.78 13.41
C TRP A 70 -9.28 -8.34 13.90
N ILE A 71 -9.93 -8.08 15.03
CA ILE A 71 -10.00 -6.77 15.65
C ILE A 71 -9.14 -6.77 16.92
N PHE A 72 -8.15 -5.89 16.94
CA PHE A 72 -7.25 -5.66 18.06
C PHE A 72 -7.60 -4.32 18.70
N ASN A 73 -8.17 -4.36 19.91
CA ASN A 73 -8.47 -3.17 20.72
C ASN A 73 -9.35 -2.09 20.04
N ALA A 74 -10.23 -2.47 19.12
CA ALA A 74 -11.14 -1.54 18.43
C ALA A 74 -12.62 -1.95 18.50
N ALA A 75 -12.92 -3.05 19.21
CA ALA A 75 -14.27 -3.64 19.20
C ALA A 75 -15.34 -2.68 19.75
N GLU A 76 -15.06 -1.99 20.86
CA GLU A 76 -15.99 -1.01 21.45
C GLU A 76 -16.24 0.17 20.49
N ARG A 77 -15.17 0.66 19.87
CA ARG A 77 -15.21 1.79 18.93
C ARG A 77 -15.99 1.46 17.65
N LEU A 78 -15.90 0.21 17.19
CA LEU A 78 -16.58 -0.25 15.99
C LEU A 78 -17.97 -0.86 16.27
N HIS A 79 -18.31 -1.14 17.52
CA HIS A 79 -19.50 -1.92 17.91
C HIS A 79 -20.79 -1.38 17.28
N LYS A 80 -21.00 -0.07 17.36
CA LYS A 80 -22.21 0.60 16.84
C LYS A 80 -22.29 0.54 15.32
N THR A 81 -21.17 0.74 14.63
CA THR A 81 -21.14 0.86 13.17
C THR A 81 -21.18 -0.51 12.48
N ILE A 82 -20.63 -1.55 13.11
CA ILE A 82 -20.66 -2.93 12.58
C ILE A 82 -22.08 -3.52 12.64
N GLN A 83 -22.84 -3.23 13.69
CA GLN A 83 -24.21 -3.76 13.83
C GLN A 83 -25.19 -3.12 12.84
N CYS A 84 -25.04 -1.82 12.57
CA CYS A 84 -25.89 -1.10 11.62
C CYS A 84 -25.10 0.06 10.99
N PHE A 85 -24.80 -0.06 9.70
CA PHE A 85 -24.17 1.02 8.96
C PHE A 85 -25.11 2.23 8.83
N GLN A 86 -24.67 3.38 9.30
CA GLN A 86 -25.37 4.66 9.16
C GLN A 86 -24.35 5.75 8.80
N TRP A 87 -24.68 6.60 7.83
CA TRP A 87 -23.78 7.64 7.33
C TRP A 87 -23.50 8.70 8.38
N GLU A 88 -24.48 8.94 9.24
CA GLU A 88 -24.47 9.88 10.35
C GLU A 88 -23.35 9.55 11.34
N HIS A 89 -23.10 8.26 11.60
CA HIS A 89 -22.04 7.79 12.50
C HIS A 89 -20.63 8.11 12.01
N LEU A 90 -20.44 8.31 10.70
CA LEU A 90 -19.12 8.65 10.13
C LEU A 90 -18.87 10.15 10.11
N HIS A 91 -19.90 10.96 10.38
CA HIS A 91 -19.84 12.42 10.35
C HIS A 91 -19.16 12.96 9.09
N ILE A 92 -19.48 12.39 7.92
CA ILE A 92 -18.92 12.83 6.64
C ILE A 92 -19.62 14.12 6.21
N ARG A 93 -18.84 15.08 5.69
CA ARG A 93 -19.41 16.33 5.16
C ARG A 93 -20.45 16.06 4.07
N GLU A 94 -21.60 16.69 4.20
CA GLU A 94 -22.68 16.60 3.20
C GLU A 94 -22.22 16.97 1.79
N SER A 95 -21.29 17.92 1.64
CA SER A 95 -20.77 18.30 0.32
C SER A 95 -20.09 17.14 -0.40
N LEU A 96 -19.42 16.26 0.34
CA LEU A 96 -18.77 15.07 -0.20
C LEU A 96 -19.78 13.95 -0.44
N LEU A 97 -20.71 13.72 0.49
CA LEU A 97 -21.78 12.71 0.35
C LEU A 97 -22.67 12.98 -0.86
N LYS A 98 -23.00 14.25 -1.15
CA LYS A 98 -23.77 14.65 -2.33
C LYS A 98 -23.06 14.30 -3.64
N ASN A 99 -21.72 14.29 -3.67
CA ASN A 99 -20.92 13.96 -4.84
C ASN A 99 -20.75 12.45 -5.05
N LEU A 100 -20.79 11.65 -3.97
CA LEU A 100 -20.49 10.22 -3.98
C LEU A 100 -21.27 9.42 -5.05
N PRO A 101 -22.60 9.55 -5.22
CA PRO A 101 -23.32 8.78 -6.24
C PRO A 101 -22.84 9.05 -7.67
N LYS A 102 -22.52 10.31 -8.00
CA LYS A 102 -22.01 10.68 -9.33
C LYS A 102 -20.60 10.16 -9.59
N VAL A 103 -19.76 10.14 -8.56
CA VAL A 103 -18.41 9.56 -8.68
C VAL A 103 -18.51 8.06 -8.91
N ASN A 104 -19.37 7.37 -8.16
CA ASN A 104 -19.62 5.95 -8.38
C ASN A 104 -20.15 5.68 -9.80
N GLU A 105 -21.10 6.47 -10.29
CA GLU A 105 -21.60 6.37 -11.67
C GLU A 105 -20.50 6.55 -12.71
N SER A 106 -19.60 7.55 -12.53
CA SER A 106 -18.49 7.80 -13.45
C SER A 106 -17.47 6.65 -13.52
N LEU A 107 -17.39 5.84 -12.47
CA LEU A 107 -16.55 4.65 -12.38
C LEU A 107 -17.29 3.35 -12.76
N GLY A 108 -18.55 3.45 -13.20
CA GLY A 108 -19.39 2.30 -13.56
C GLY A 108 -19.88 1.48 -12.35
N ILE A 109 -19.80 2.04 -11.14
CA ILE A 109 -20.20 1.40 -9.89
C ILE A 109 -21.72 1.61 -9.70
N LYS A 110 -22.46 0.52 -9.47
CA LYS A 110 -23.91 0.57 -9.29
C LYS A 110 -24.28 0.99 -7.85
N GLY A 111 -25.15 1.99 -7.74
CA GLY A 111 -25.75 2.42 -6.48
C GLY A 111 -25.04 3.59 -5.80
N PRO A 112 -25.63 4.15 -4.72
CA PRO A 112 -25.09 5.33 -4.05
C PRO A 112 -23.78 5.05 -3.32
N ALA A 113 -23.62 3.86 -2.74
CA ALA A 113 -22.36 3.34 -2.21
C ALA A 113 -22.42 1.81 -2.16
N THR A 114 -21.29 1.15 -2.42
CA THR A 114 -21.20 -0.30 -2.39
C THR A 114 -21.03 -0.85 -0.98
N PRO A 115 -21.37 -2.12 -0.72
CA PRO A 115 -21.06 -2.79 0.54
C PRO A 115 -19.57 -2.68 0.93
N LEU A 116 -18.67 -2.85 -0.05
CA LEU A 116 -17.23 -2.69 0.17
C LEU A 116 -16.87 -1.28 0.65
N GLN A 117 -17.41 -0.25 0.01
CA GLN A 117 -17.20 1.14 0.43
C GLN A 117 -17.70 1.37 1.85
N LYS A 118 -18.89 0.85 2.20
CA LYS A 118 -19.47 0.98 3.55
C LYS A 118 -18.62 0.31 4.62
N ASP A 119 -18.15 -0.91 4.37
CA ASP A 119 -17.27 -1.65 5.30
C ASP A 119 -15.93 -0.92 5.50
N LEU A 120 -15.29 -0.50 4.40
CA LEU A 120 -14.03 0.23 4.47
C LEU A 120 -14.19 1.56 5.21
N LEU A 121 -15.25 2.32 4.90
CA LEU A 121 -15.55 3.59 5.56
C LEU A 121 -15.94 3.41 7.03
N THR A 122 -16.54 2.28 7.41
CA THR A 122 -16.81 1.93 8.81
C THR A 122 -15.52 1.87 9.62
N VAL A 123 -14.50 1.16 9.11
CA VAL A 123 -13.22 1.07 9.80
C VAL A 123 -12.47 2.39 9.72
N MET A 124 -12.33 2.94 8.51
CA MET A 124 -11.54 4.15 8.28
C MET A 124 -12.13 5.37 9.00
N GLY A 125 -13.45 5.57 8.92
CA GLY A 125 -14.14 6.71 9.54
C GLY A 125 -14.13 6.70 11.06
N ASN A 126 -13.94 5.54 11.68
CA ASN A 126 -13.69 5.41 13.11
C ASN A 126 -12.22 5.63 13.49
N TYR A 127 -11.33 5.97 12.57
CA TYR A 127 -9.89 6.19 12.81
C TYR A 127 -9.15 5.00 13.42
N VAL A 128 -9.60 3.78 13.09
CA VAL A 128 -8.93 2.54 13.43
C VAL A 128 -7.94 2.18 12.31
N ASP A 129 -6.79 1.60 12.65
CA ASP A 129 -5.85 1.13 11.63
C ASP A 129 -6.48 0.00 10.82
N LEU A 130 -6.16 -0.07 9.53
CA LEU A 130 -6.73 -1.05 8.62
C LEU A 130 -5.62 -1.76 7.84
N TYR A 131 -5.59 -3.09 7.93
CA TYR A 131 -4.88 -3.93 6.99
C TYR A 131 -5.86 -4.69 6.10
N TYR A 132 -5.86 -4.36 4.81
CA TYR A 132 -6.74 -4.95 3.80
C TYR A 132 -5.94 -5.63 2.67
N PRO A 133 -5.65 -6.94 2.80
CA PRO A 133 -4.93 -7.74 1.80
C PRO A 133 -5.83 -8.33 0.70
N LYS A 134 -6.99 -7.71 0.40
CA LYS A 134 -7.94 -8.18 -0.64
C LYS A 134 -8.16 -7.20 -1.80
N ARG A 135 -7.22 -6.29 -2.00
CA ARG A 135 -7.29 -5.34 -3.12
C ARG A 135 -7.08 -6.09 -4.45
N THR A 136 -8.00 -5.95 -5.39
CA THR A 136 -7.89 -6.46 -6.75
C THR A 136 -7.99 -5.30 -7.74
N HIS A 137 -7.73 -5.56 -9.02
CA HIS A 137 -7.97 -4.53 -10.05
C HIS A 137 -9.46 -4.23 -10.23
N GLU A 138 -10.33 -5.20 -9.97
CA GLU A 138 -11.79 -5.07 -10.10
C GLU A 138 -12.39 -4.14 -9.03
N ASN A 139 -11.97 -4.30 -7.77
CA ASN A 139 -12.46 -3.48 -6.66
C ASN A 139 -11.66 -2.19 -6.43
N SER A 140 -10.61 -1.95 -7.22
CA SER A 140 -9.70 -0.80 -7.04
C SER A 140 -10.42 0.55 -7.11
N GLY A 141 -11.42 0.70 -8.01
CA GLY A 141 -12.22 1.92 -8.12
C GLY A 141 -13.01 2.22 -6.84
N GLU A 142 -13.67 1.21 -6.27
CA GLU A 142 -14.43 1.33 -5.03
C GLU A 142 -13.53 1.76 -3.86
N ILE A 143 -12.35 1.17 -3.77
CA ILE A 143 -11.33 1.47 -2.75
C ILE A 143 -10.84 2.91 -2.90
N TYR A 144 -10.55 3.36 -4.13
CA TYR A 144 -10.11 4.73 -4.38
C TYR A 144 -11.15 5.76 -3.97
N VAL A 145 -12.44 5.49 -4.19
CA VAL A 145 -13.53 6.34 -3.72
C VAL A 145 -13.57 6.41 -2.20
N ALA A 146 -13.49 5.26 -1.51
CA ALA A 146 -13.51 5.20 -0.05
C ALA A 146 -12.32 5.95 0.57
N VAL A 147 -11.11 5.73 0.04
CA VAL A 147 -9.88 6.42 0.49
C VAL A 147 -9.97 7.93 0.23
N ALA A 148 -10.37 8.34 -0.98
CA ALA A 148 -10.49 9.75 -1.33
C ALA A 148 -11.51 10.48 -0.45
N LEU A 149 -12.67 9.84 -0.20
CA LEU A 149 -13.71 10.37 0.68
C LEU A 149 -13.20 10.55 2.10
N HIS A 150 -12.54 9.54 2.67
CA HIS A 150 -12.00 9.59 4.04
C HIS A 150 -10.93 10.68 4.19
N VAL A 151 -9.94 10.71 3.29
CA VAL A 151 -8.86 11.70 3.29
C VAL A 151 -9.40 13.12 3.15
N LEU A 152 -10.32 13.36 2.22
CA LEU A 152 -10.92 14.69 2.02
C LEU A 152 -11.76 15.11 3.23
N ASN A 153 -12.52 14.19 3.81
CA ASN A 153 -13.33 14.47 4.99
C ASN A 153 -12.45 14.89 6.17
N HIS A 154 -11.38 14.13 6.44
CA HIS A 154 -10.39 14.44 7.47
C HIS A 154 -9.77 15.83 7.27
N VAL A 155 -9.19 16.11 6.09
CA VAL A 155 -8.53 17.39 5.81
C VAL A 155 -9.51 18.57 5.91
N LEU A 156 -10.72 18.43 5.36
CA LEU A 156 -11.72 19.50 5.43
C LEU A 156 -12.19 19.73 6.88
N LYS A 157 -12.39 18.68 7.69
CA LYS A 157 -12.70 18.79 9.13
C LYS A 157 -11.62 19.56 9.88
N THR A 158 -10.35 19.15 9.74
CA THR A 158 -9.20 19.82 10.37
C THR A 158 -9.15 21.30 9.97
N ARG A 159 -9.28 21.61 8.68
CA ARG A 159 -9.27 23.01 8.21
C ARG A 159 -10.41 23.86 8.75
N SER A 160 -11.63 23.33 8.84
CA SER A 160 -12.74 24.12 9.38
C SER A 160 -12.58 24.43 10.86
N ILE A 161 -11.99 23.52 11.63
CA ILE A 161 -11.69 23.80 13.04
C ILE A 161 -10.62 24.89 13.13
N ILE A 162 -9.55 24.77 12.34
CA ILE A 162 -8.47 25.78 12.28
C ILE A 162 -8.99 27.17 11.93
N VAL A 163 -9.83 27.27 10.89
CA VAL A 163 -10.43 28.56 10.50
C VAL A 163 -11.33 29.12 11.60
N ARG A 164 -12.14 28.27 12.25
CA ARG A 164 -13.04 28.69 13.34
C ARG A 164 -12.26 29.18 14.56
N HIS A 165 -11.24 28.45 14.98
CA HIS A 165 -10.38 28.83 16.12
C HIS A 165 -9.57 30.08 15.80
N SER A 166 -9.03 30.21 14.59
CA SER A 166 -8.35 31.43 14.15
C SER A 166 -9.28 32.65 14.15
N GLY A 167 -10.53 32.49 13.70
CA GLY A 167 -11.55 33.54 13.74
C GLY A 167 -11.90 33.95 15.17
N ARG A 168 -12.08 32.98 16.08
CA ARG A 168 -12.32 33.23 17.51
C ARG A 168 -11.16 33.94 18.18
N ARG A 169 -9.91 33.54 17.90
CA ARG A 169 -8.71 34.22 18.41
C ARG A 169 -8.67 35.69 18.02
N LYS A 170 -8.98 36.02 16.77
CA LYS A 170 -9.09 37.42 16.31
C LYS A 170 -10.20 38.20 17.00
N ALA A 171 -11.32 37.55 17.33
CA ALA A 171 -12.45 38.19 18.00
C ALA A 171 -12.23 38.42 19.50
N VAL A 172 -11.35 37.63 20.13
CA VAL A 172 -11.01 37.71 21.57
C VAL A 172 -9.75 38.55 21.81
N ALA A 173 -8.89 38.73 20.79
CA ALA A 173 -7.70 39.56 20.87
C ALA A 173 -8.00 40.97 21.42
N GLY A 174 -7.47 41.30 22.60
CA GLY A 174 -7.67 42.59 23.28
C GLY A 174 -8.74 42.62 24.38
N LYS A 175 -9.33 41.47 24.77
CA LYS A 175 -10.20 41.35 25.95
C LYS A 175 -9.45 40.65 27.09
N VAL A 176 -9.68 41.09 28.34
CA VAL A 176 -8.89 40.74 29.54
C VAL A 176 -8.97 39.25 29.95
N ASP A 177 -9.95 38.48 29.44
CA ASP A 177 -10.07 37.02 29.67
C ASP A 177 -9.22 36.18 28.69
N GLU A 178 -7.93 36.47 28.58
CA GLU A 178 -7.00 35.70 27.75
C GLU A 178 -6.72 34.28 28.30
N CYS A 179 -7.07 34.00 29.56
CA CYS A 179 -6.54 32.84 30.30
C CYS A 179 -7.33 31.51 30.18
N GLU A 180 -8.49 31.45 29.53
CA GLU A 180 -9.34 30.22 29.59
C GLU A 180 -9.56 29.45 28.28
N LEU A 181 -9.04 29.92 27.12
CA LEU A 181 -9.29 29.26 25.83
C LEU A 181 -7.99 28.93 25.07
N GLU A 182 -7.33 27.85 25.47
CA GLU A 182 -6.22 27.28 24.70
C GLU A 182 -6.76 26.55 23.45
N PHE A 183 -6.77 27.22 22.30
CA PHE A 183 -7.12 26.60 21.03
C PHE A 183 -5.91 25.86 20.43
N ARG A 184 -5.68 24.63 20.90
CA ARG A 184 -4.60 23.75 20.40
C ARG A 184 -5.08 22.85 19.27
N ASP A 185 -5.02 23.35 18.05
CA ASP A 185 -5.58 22.69 16.86
C ASP A 185 -4.57 22.42 15.75
N LEU A 186 -3.35 22.95 15.87
CA LEU A 186 -2.26 22.80 14.91
C LEU A 186 -1.35 21.59 15.23
N GLY A 187 -0.63 21.14 14.21
CA GLY A 187 0.54 20.27 14.37
C GLY A 187 1.83 21.09 14.28
N LEU A 188 2.96 20.42 14.54
CA LEU A 188 4.31 20.94 14.30
C LEU A 188 4.57 21.28 12.83
N THR A 189 3.92 20.56 11.91
CA THR A 189 3.91 20.91 10.49
C THR A 189 2.50 20.84 9.90
N ARG A 190 2.33 21.47 8.74
CA ARG A 190 1.02 21.58 8.08
C ARG A 190 0.52 20.27 7.45
N PRO A 191 1.34 19.43 6.79
CA PRO A 191 0.88 18.18 6.21
C PRO A 191 0.20 17.30 7.26
N LYS A 192 -1.02 16.83 6.93
CA LYS A 192 -1.82 15.97 7.80
C LYS A 192 -1.94 14.54 7.27
N VAL A 193 -1.88 14.36 5.96
CA VAL A 193 -2.05 13.06 5.33
C VAL A 193 -0.88 12.73 4.44
N LEU A 194 -0.36 11.52 4.57
CA LEU A 194 0.62 10.94 3.67
C LEU A 194 0.00 9.77 2.89
N ILE A 195 0.06 9.82 1.57
CA ILE A 195 -0.35 8.72 0.69
C ILE A 195 0.89 8.22 -0.06
N LEU A 196 1.27 6.98 0.23
CA LEU A 196 2.29 6.25 -0.51
C LEU A 196 1.63 5.44 -1.63
N ALA A 197 2.12 5.64 -2.86
CA ALA A 197 1.67 4.90 -4.03
C ALA A 197 2.87 4.43 -4.87
N PRO A 198 2.82 3.23 -5.48
CA PRO A 198 3.99 2.63 -6.14
C PRO A 198 4.38 3.33 -7.44
N PHE A 199 3.40 3.80 -8.21
CA PHE A 199 3.60 4.39 -9.53
C PHE A 199 2.81 5.69 -9.69
N ARG A 200 3.25 6.56 -10.60
CA ARG A 200 2.49 7.78 -10.97
C ARG A 200 1.05 7.48 -11.39
N HIS A 201 0.80 6.35 -12.06
CA HIS A 201 -0.57 5.94 -12.41
C HIS A 201 -1.46 5.70 -11.18
N ALA A 202 -0.94 5.06 -10.13
CA ALA A 202 -1.70 4.85 -8.89
C ALA A 202 -2.03 6.19 -8.21
N ALA A 203 -1.04 7.09 -8.12
CA ALA A 203 -1.25 8.46 -7.64
C ALA A 203 -2.24 9.24 -8.53
N TYR A 204 -2.23 9.01 -9.84
CA TYR A 204 -3.18 9.59 -10.78
C TYR A 204 -4.62 9.19 -10.44
N CYS A 205 -4.87 7.89 -10.26
CA CYS A 205 -6.19 7.38 -9.91
C CYS A 205 -6.70 8.00 -8.60
N ILE A 206 -5.91 7.95 -7.53
CA ILE A 206 -6.30 8.48 -6.21
C ILE A 206 -6.63 9.98 -6.30
N VAL A 207 -5.75 10.79 -6.90
CA VAL A 207 -5.94 12.25 -6.96
C VAL A 207 -7.06 12.63 -7.94
N SER A 208 -7.25 11.87 -9.02
CA SER A 208 -8.40 12.09 -9.93
C SER A 208 -9.72 11.81 -9.21
N THR A 209 -9.80 10.72 -8.44
CA THR A 209 -10.97 10.43 -7.59
C THR A 209 -11.17 11.51 -6.52
N MET A 210 -10.11 12.07 -5.92
CA MET A 210 -10.24 13.22 -5.01
C MET A 210 -10.80 14.47 -5.72
N ILE A 211 -10.38 14.73 -6.96
CA ILE A 211 -10.92 15.84 -7.77
C ILE A 211 -12.42 15.62 -8.03
N GLU A 212 -12.81 14.41 -8.44
CA GLU A 212 -14.21 14.05 -8.68
C GLU A 212 -15.05 14.16 -7.40
N MET A 213 -14.56 13.65 -6.27
CA MET A 213 -15.23 13.74 -4.97
C MET A 213 -15.43 15.18 -4.48
N LEU A 214 -14.59 16.13 -4.91
CA LEU A 214 -14.78 17.55 -4.60
C LEU A 214 -15.74 18.26 -5.57
N PHE A 215 -15.74 17.89 -6.85
CA PHE A 215 -16.32 18.71 -7.92
C PHE A 215 -17.39 18.04 -8.79
N ALA A 216 -17.80 16.79 -8.55
CA ALA A 216 -18.75 16.07 -9.42
C ALA A 216 -20.07 16.81 -9.67
N ASN A 217 -20.60 17.53 -8.66
CA ASN A 217 -21.81 18.34 -8.79
C ASN A 217 -21.59 19.80 -9.21
N SER A 218 -20.35 20.21 -9.51
CA SER A 218 -20.02 21.63 -9.73
C SER A 218 -20.30 22.13 -11.16
N ASN A 219 -21.11 21.41 -11.96
CA ASN A 219 -21.50 21.79 -13.34
C ASN A 219 -20.31 22.26 -14.22
N GLY A 220 -19.15 21.61 -14.11
CA GLY A 220 -17.94 21.95 -14.87
C GLY A 220 -17.04 23.04 -14.27
N GLN A 221 -17.47 23.73 -13.21
CA GLN A 221 -16.64 24.70 -12.48
C GLN A 221 -15.72 24.00 -11.47
N SER A 222 -14.70 23.30 -11.95
CA SER A 222 -13.66 22.74 -11.08
C SER A 222 -12.53 23.75 -10.85
N PHE A 223 -12.41 24.30 -9.64
CA PHE A 223 -11.32 25.20 -9.27
C PHE A 223 -10.06 24.39 -8.87
N VAL A 224 -9.43 23.76 -9.87
CA VAL A 224 -8.22 22.96 -9.69
C VAL A 224 -7.01 23.65 -10.32
N THR A 225 -6.09 24.14 -9.49
CA THR A 225 -4.85 24.77 -9.96
C THR A 225 -3.87 23.71 -10.44
N ASN A 226 -3.16 23.95 -11.55
CA ASN A 226 -2.20 23.03 -12.18
C ASN A 226 -2.78 21.69 -12.68
N LYS A 227 -4.10 21.62 -12.90
CA LYS A 227 -4.78 20.41 -13.41
C LYS A 227 -4.12 19.88 -14.69
N ARG A 228 -3.94 20.72 -15.72
CA ARG A 228 -3.32 20.31 -17.01
C ARG A 228 -1.93 19.69 -16.84
N ARG A 229 -1.09 20.27 -15.97
CA ARG A 229 0.24 19.73 -15.66
C ARG A 229 0.14 18.34 -15.03
N PHE A 230 -0.80 18.15 -14.11
CA PHE A 230 -1.02 16.86 -13.46
C PHE A 230 -1.40 15.77 -14.47
N TYR A 231 -2.42 15.99 -15.32
CA TYR A 231 -2.80 15.01 -16.34
C TYR A 231 -1.65 14.69 -17.31
N LYS A 232 -0.83 15.67 -17.69
CA LYS A 232 0.34 15.44 -18.55
C LYS A 232 1.43 14.57 -17.90
N HIS A 233 1.73 14.78 -16.62
CA HIS A 233 2.83 14.09 -15.94
C HIS A 233 2.43 12.76 -15.30
N TYR A 234 1.18 12.65 -14.85
CA TYR A 234 0.67 11.50 -14.09
C TYR A 234 -0.36 10.68 -14.86
N GLY A 235 -1.09 11.30 -15.78
CA GLY A 235 -2.12 10.63 -16.55
C GLY A 235 -1.56 9.56 -17.49
N PRO A 236 -2.43 8.66 -17.97
CA PRO A 236 -2.03 7.69 -18.97
C PRO A 236 -1.60 8.41 -20.26
N PRO A 237 -0.64 7.85 -21.02
CA PRO A 237 -0.26 8.44 -22.30
C PRO A 237 -1.48 8.46 -23.23
N GLU A 238 -1.63 9.53 -24.03
CA GLU A 238 -2.82 9.81 -24.87
C GLU A 238 -3.20 8.66 -25.82
N ASN A 239 -2.25 7.78 -26.15
CA ASN A 239 -2.42 6.61 -27.01
C ASN A 239 -2.37 5.27 -26.25
N PHE A 240 -2.62 5.24 -24.94
CA PHE A 240 -2.70 3.99 -24.19
C PHE A 240 -4.01 3.25 -24.53
N THR A 241 -4.03 2.59 -25.68
CA THR A 241 -4.74 1.33 -25.76
C THR A 241 -3.84 0.29 -25.10
N PRO A 242 -4.35 -0.60 -24.23
CA PRO A 242 -3.62 -1.81 -23.92
C PRO A 242 -3.28 -2.42 -25.28
N LYS A 243 -2.01 -2.43 -25.69
CA LYS A 243 -1.58 -2.78 -27.06
C LYS A 243 -1.92 -4.22 -27.48
N HIS A 244 -2.81 -4.91 -26.77
CA HIS A 244 -3.18 -6.30 -26.94
C HIS A 244 -4.68 -6.62 -26.96
N VAL A 245 -5.58 -5.63 -26.98
CA VAL A 245 -7.00 -5.94 -27.34
C VAL A 245 -7.17 -6.08 -28.86
N GLN A 246 -6.26 -5.58 -29.68
CA GLN A 246 -6.37 -5.65 -31.16
C GLN A 246 -5.11 -6.13 -31.89
N GLY A 247 -4.06 -6.57 -31.19
CA GLY A 247 -2.80 -7.00 -31.81
C GLY A 247 -2.51 -8.47 -31.56
N LYS A 248 -2.28 -9.25 -32.65
CA LYS A 248 -1.76 -10.63 -32.66
C LYS A 248 -0.38 -10.73 -31.98
N ALA A 249 -0.29 -10.57 -30.67
CA ALA A 249 0.89 -10.97 -29.94
C ALA A 249 0.93 -12.49 -29.85
N ARG A 250 2.13 -13.06 -30.08
CA ARG A 250 2.40 -14.50 -29.99
C ARG A 250 2.26 -15.06 -28.55
N HIS A 251 1.91 -14.24 -27.56
CA HIS A 251 1.56 -14.66 -26.21
C HIS A 251 0.64 -13.61 -25.56
N GLN A 252 -0.51 -14.03 -25.05
CA GLN A 252 -1.40 -13.17 -24.27
C GLN A 252 -0.92 -13.23 -22.82
N LEU A 253 -0.30 -12.16 -22.33
CA LEU A 253 -0.08 -11.99 -20.89
C LEU A 253 -1.44 -11.92 -20.19
N PRO A 254 -1.52 -12.31 -18.90
CA PRO A 254 -2.79 -12.25 -18.21
C PRO A 254 -3.22 -10.79 -17.94
N LEU A 255 -4.53 -10.60 -17.73
CA LEU A 255 -5.18 -9.28 -17.71
C LEU A 255 -4.70 -8.38 -16.55
N GLU A 256 -4.52 -8.97 -15.38
CA GLU A 256 -3.96 -8.35 -14.17
C GLU A 256 -2.62 -7.67 -14.43
N PHE A 257 -1.74 -8.27 -15.24
CA PHE A 257 -0.44 -7.69 -15.54
C PHE A 257 -0.58 -6.40 -16.34
N TYR A 258 -1.50 -6.38 -17.32
CA TYR A 258 -1.79 -5.17 -18.09
C TYR A 258 -2.40 -4.08 -17.22
N LEU A 259 -3.32 -4.44 -16.32
CA LEU A 259 -3.96 -3.49 -15.41
C LEU A 259 -2.99 -2.95 -14.36
N GLN A 260 -2.04 -3.75 -13.88
CA GLN A 260 -1.02 -3.35 -12.91
C GLN A 260 -0.03 -2.32 -13.48
N PHE A 261 0.32 -2.46 -14.77
CA PHE A 261 1.31 -1.62 -15.44
C PHE A 261 0.69 -0.67 -16.46
N GLN A 262 -0.61 -0.41 -16.36
CA GLN A 262 -1.27 0.60 -17.15
C GLN A 262 -0.77 2.00 -16.78
N GLY A 263 -0.78 2.92 -17.75
CA GLY A 263 -0.40 4.32 -17.51
C GLY A 263 1.08 4.53 -17.21
N ASN A 264 1.38 5.55 -16.41
CA ASN A 264 2.75 5.95 -16.09
C ASN A 264 3.35 5.13 -14.94
N ARG A 265 4.38 4.32 -15.26
CA ARG A 265 5.09 3.40 -14.35
C ARG A 265 6.26 4.04 -13.59
N ASP A 266 6.48 5.35 -13.73
CA ASP A 266 7.54 6.06 -13.01
C ASP A 266 7.28 5.98 -11.49
N ASP A 267 8.26 5.45 -10.76
CA ASP A 267 8.26 5.23 -9.31
C ASP A 267 9.09 6.29 -8.56
N CYS A 268 9.53 7.35 -9.25
CA CYS A 268 10.17 8.51 -8.66
C CYS A 268 9.26 9.75 -8.82
N PHE A 269 8.41 9.98 -7.82
CA PHE A 269 7.52 11.13 -7.83
C PHE A 269 7.15 11.62 -6.43
N ARG A 270 6.73 12.90 -6.39
CA ARG A 270 6.29 13.64 -5.22
C ARG A 270 5.25 14.69 -5.64
N LEU A 271 4.18 14.82 -4.86
CA LEU A 271 3.08 15.75 -5.14
C LEU A 271 2.48 16.25 -3.84
N GLY A 272 2.61 17.55 -3.55
CA GLY A 272 1.87 18.20 -2.48
C GLY A 272 0.53 18.73 -2.98
N LEU A 273 -0.52 18.53 -2.19
CA LEU A 273 -1.88 19.00 -2.43
C LEU A 273 -2.29 19.97 -1.34
N SER A 274 -2.91 21.10 -1.71
CA SER A 274 -3.63 21.93 -0.74
C SER A 274 -5.11 21.96 -1.06
N VAL A 275 -5.92 21.58 -0.07
CA VAL A 275 -7.37 21.41 -0.18
C VAL A 275 -8.05 22.58 0.52
N ALA A 276 -9.02 23.20 -0.13
CA ALA A 276 -9.96 24.12 0.49
C ALA A 276 -11.41 23.73 0.13
N LYS A 277 -12.40 24.34 0.79
CA LYS A 277 -13.83 23.96 0.67
C LYS A 277 -14.33 23.82 -0.77
N LYS A 278 -13.86 24.66 -1.69
CA LYS A 278 -14.25 24.66 -3.11
C LYS A 278 -13.05 24.76 -4.08
N SER A 279 -11.83 24.48 -3.63
CA SER A 279 -10.65 24.58 -4.51
C SER A 279 -9.57 23.57 -4.13
N LEU A 280 -8.87 23.04 -5.13
CA LEU A 280 -7.74 22.13 -4.95
C LEU A 280 -6.51 22.70 -5.68
N LYS A 281 -5.40 22.86 -4.97
CA LYS A 281 -4.11 23.27 -5.56
C LYS A 281 -3.18 22.07 -5.63
N LEU A 282 -2.71 21.75 -6.83
CA LEU A 282 -1.74 20.67 -7.08
C LEU A 282 -0.32 21.24 -7.20
N PHE A 283 0.69 20.42 -6.89
CA PHE A 283 2.12 20.79 -6.90
C PHE A 283 2.47 21.90 -5.91
N VAL A 284 1.87 21.83 -4.72
CA VAL A 284 2.21 22.74 -3.61
C VAL A 284 3.44 22.22 -2.89
N ASP A 285 4.26 23.12 -2.36
CA ASP A 285 5.36 22.80 -1.46
C ASP A 285 4.86 22.01 -0.23
N PHE A 286 5.67 21.09 0.30
CA PHE A 286 5.25 20.20 1.37
C PHE A 286 4.80 20.96 2.62
N TYR A 287 5.54 21.96 3.11
CA TYR A 287 5.12 22.72 4.31
C TYR A 287 3.87 23.58 4.10
N LYS A 288 3.44 23.75 2.83
CA LYS A 288 2.20 24.44 2.46
C LYS A 288 1.10 23.49 1.99
N SER A 289 1.38 22.19 1.96
CA SER A 289 0.45 21.14 1.57
C SER A 289 -0.33 20.60 2.76
N ASP A 290 -1.55 20.16 2.51
CA ASP A 290 -2.40 19.48 3.49
C ASP A 290 -2.28 17.95 3.32
N VAL A 291 -2.04 17.47 2.08
CA VAL A 291 -1.83 16.06 1.73
C VAL A 291 -0.56 15.92 0.89
N ILE A 292 0.28 14.94 1.21
CA ILE A 292 1.44 14.54 0.43
C ILE A 292 1.12 13.22 -0.26
N VAL A 293 1.28 13.18 -1.59
CA VAL A 293 1.17 11.96 -2.40
C VAL A 293 2.52 11.68 -3.04
N ALA A 294 3.16 10.59 -2.68
CA ALA A 294 4.51 10.31 -3.15
C ALA A 294 4.82 8.82 -3.26
N SER A 295 5.83 8.52 -4.07
CA SER A 295 6.50 7.21 -4.05
C SER A 295 7.47 7.09 -2.87
N PRO A 296 7.72 5.88 -2.33
CA PRO A 296 8.75 5.68 -1.32
C PRO A 296 10.14 6.17 -1.79
N LEU A 297 10.52 5.91 -3.05
CA LEU A 297 11.77 6.40 -3.63
C LEU A 297 11.82 7.94 -3.70
N GLY A 298 10.72 8.57 -4.11
CA GLY A 298 10.61 10.03 -4.18
C GLY A 298 10.77 10.71 -2.83
N LEU A 299 10.22 10.12 -1.75
CA LEU A 299 10.40 10.63 -0.39
C LEU A 299 11.78 10.32 0.18
N ARG A 300 12.31 9.11 -0.03
CA ARG A 300 13.68 8.79 0.38
C ARG A 300 14.70 9.78 -0.20
N SER A 301 14.48 10.22 -1.45
CA SER A 301 15.35 11.20 -2.10
C SER A 301 15.22 12.61 -1.52
N MET A 302 14.10 12.92 -0.85
CA MET A 302 13.85 14.19 -0.15
C MET A 302 14.36 14.18 1.28
N ILE A 303 14.12 13.08 1.99
CA ILE A 303 14.61 12.87 3.34
C ILE A 303 16.14 12.83 3.33
N GLY A 304 16.76 12.31 2.27
CA GLY A 304 18.21 12.18 2.17
C GLY A 304 18.75 11.12 3.14
N VAL A 305 20.07 11.07 3.27
CA VAL A 305 20.78 10.25 4.27
C VAL A 305 21.33 11.17 5.36
N GLU A 306 21.36 10.69 6.60
CA GLU A 306 22.00 11.40 7.71
C GLU A 306 23.43 11.85 7.31
N GLY A 307 23.72 13.14 7.49
CA GLY A 307 25.00 13.76 7.11
C GLY A 307 25.05 14.39 5.71
N GLU A 308 24.02 14.23 4.89
CA GLU A 308 23.89 14.96 3.62
C GLU A 308 23.31 16.37 3.85
N ALA A 309 23.69 17.33 3.00
CA ALA A 309 23.21 18.73 3.09
C ALA A 309 21.69 18.89 2.88
N HIS A 310 21.03 17.88 2.30
CA HIS A 310 19.60 17.85 2.02
C HIS A 310 18.89 16.78 2.85
N HIS A 311 19.12 16.80 4.17
CA HIS A 311 18.39 15.94 5.11
C HIS A 311 17.16 16.67 5.65
N GLU A 312 16.01 16.49 4.99
CA GLU A 312 14.76 17.20 5.32
C GLU A 312 13.60 16.22 5.53
N TYR A 313 13.16 16.06 6.79
CA TYR A 313 12.05 15.19 7.17
C TYR A 313 10.96 15.87 8.01
N ASP A 314 11.17 17.11 8.45
CA ASP A 314 10.26 17.83 9.36
C ASP A 314 8.81 17.90 8.83
N PHE A 315 8.61 17.90 7.52
CA PHE A 315 7.28 17.85 6.91
C PHE A 315 6.47 16.57 7.24
N LEU A 316 7.09 15.55 7.83
CA LEU A 316 6.47 14.30 8.30
C LEU A 316 6.14 14.29 9.80
N SER A 317 6.51 15.32 10.55
CA SER A 317 6.36 15.36 12.02
C SER A 317 4.91 15.36 12.51
N SER A 318 3.93 15.77 11.68
CA SER A 318 2.54 15.98 12.10
C SER A 318 1.51 15.25 11.24
N ILE A 319 1.92 14.13 10.63
CA ILE A 319 1.02 13.28 9.86
C ILE A 319 0.01 12.61 10.81
N GLU A 320 -1.28 12.83 10.56
CA GLU A 320 -2.41 12.27 11.30
C GLU A 320 -2.96 11.01 10.61
N MET A 321 -2.67 10.81 9.32
CA MET A 321 -3.11 9.65 8.55
C MET A 321 -2.07 9.23 7.50
N VAL A 322 -1.78 7.93 7.43
CA VAL A 322 -0.88 7.33 6.44
C VAL A 322 -1.65 6.28 5.64
N VAL A 323 -1.60 6.37 4.31
CA VAL A 323 -2.22 5.41 3.39
C VAL A 323 -1.14 4.77 2.52
N LEU A 324 -1.01 3.44 2.56
CA LEU A 324 -0.16 2.67 1.66
C LEU A 324 -1.06 1.98 0.64
N ASP A 325 -1.16 2.53 -0.58
CA ASP A 325 -1.85 1.88 -1.70
C ASP A 325 -0.92 0.85 -2.37
N GLN A 326 -1.48 -0.29 -2.76
CA GLN A 326 -0.77 -1.36 -3.47
C GLN A 326 0.54 -1.76 -2.75
N ALA A 327 0.45 -2.00 -1.44
CA ALA A 327 1.61 -2.23 -0.59
C ALA A 327 2.44 -3.44 -1.01
N ASP A 328 1.82 -4.45 -1.62
CA ASP A 328 2.50 -5.60 -2.23
C ASP A 328 3.49 -5.20 -3.33
N VAL A 329 3.18 -4.15 -4.11
CA VAL A 329 4.06 -3.67 -5.18
C VAL A 329 5.33 -3.05 -4.60
N PHE A 330 5.30 -2.50 -3.39
CA PHE A 330 6.51 -2.01 -2.73
C PHE A 330 7.52 -3.13 -2.44
N LEU A 331 7.05 -4.37 -2.21
CA LEU A 331 7.91 -5.54 -2.06
C LEU A 331 8.67 -5.86 -3.35
N MET A 332 8.07 -5.54 -4.50
CA MET A 332 8.70 -5.64 -5.82
C MET A 332 9.54 -4.42 -6.19
N GLN A 333 9.54 -3.37 -5.37
CA GLN A 333 10.41 -2.21 -5.50
C GLN A 333 11.61 -2.34 -4.55
N ASN A 334 12.07 -1.26 -3.93
CA ASN A 334 13.06 -1.33 -2.86
C ASN A 334 12.35 -1.12 -1.52
N TRP A 335 12.09 -2.22 -0.82
CA TRP A 335 11.41 -2.22 0.48
C TRP A 335 12.09 -1.32 1.52
N LYS A 336 13.42 -1.16 1.46
CA LYS A 336 14.16 -0.27 2.36
C LYS A 336 13.69 1.18 2.29
N HIS A 337 13.19 1.64 1.14
CA HIS A 337 12.66 3.00 1.04
C HIS A 337 11.38 3.19 1.87
N VAL A 338 10.53 2.16 1.97
CA VAL A 338 9.33 2.21 2.82
C VAL A 338 9.74 2.28 4.29
N ILE A 339 10.64 1.38 4.72
CA ILE A 339 11.17 1.38 6.09
C ILE A 339 11.79 2.74 6.44
N HIS A 340 12.61 3.30 5.54
CA HIS A 340 13.21 4.62 5.73
C HIS A 340 12.16 5.71 5.94
N VAL A 341 11.11 5.75 5.11
CA VAL A 341 10.03 6.74 5.29
C VAL A 341 9.33 6.55 6.64
N MET A 342 8.97 5.31 7.00
CA MET A 342 8.26 5.03 8.25
C MET A 342 9.10 5.33 9.50
N GLN A 343 10.42 5.20 9.45
CA GLN A 343 11.33 5.57 10.54
C GLN A 343 11.42 7.09 10.78
N HIS A 344 11.16 7.90 9.74
CA HIS A 344 11.21 9.36 9.81
C HIS A 344 9.82 9.99 10.03
N LEU A 345 8.76 9.19 10.13
CA LEU A 345 7.44 9.69 10.53
C LEU A 345 7.46 10.13 11.99
N HIS A 346 6.75 11.22 12.29
CA HIS A 346 6.50 11.72 13.66
C HIS A 346 7.75 12.08 14.47
N GLN A 347 8.92 12.19 13.84
CA GLN A 347 10.13 12.71 14.47
C GLN A 347 9.95 14.19 14.81
N LEU A 348 10.55 14.65 15.90
CA LEU A 348 10.54 16.08 16.23
C LEU A 348 11.29 16.87 15.14
N PRO A 349 10.72 17.99 14.67
CA PRO A 349 11.33 18.78 13.61
C PRO A 349 12.60 19.45 14.10
N ASN A 350 13.58 19.59 13.21
CA ASN A 350 14.83 20.30 13.51
C ASN A 350 14.68 21.82 13.46
N ARG A 351 13.64 22.32 12.79
CA ARG A 351 13.36 23.75 12.63
C ARG A 351 11.89 24.05 12.96
N ASP A 352 11.64 25.26 13.42
CA ASP A 352 10.29 25.67 13.86
C ASP A 352 9.31 25.91 12.70
N HIS A 353 9.83 26.15 11.48
CA HIS A 353 9.04 26.47 10.28
C HIS A 353 7.99 27.58 10.46
N GLY A 354 8.17 28.47 11.45
CA GLY A 354 7.27 29.56 11.77
C GLY A 354 5.97 29.12 12.48
N VAL A 355 5.98 27.98 13.16
CA VAL A 355 4.82 27.43 13.87
C VAL A 355 4.66 28.11 15.23
N ASP A 356 3.43 28.48 15.57
CA ASP A 356 3.06 28.98 16.89
C ASP A 356 2.80 27.81 17.84
N TYR A 357 3.77 27.50 18.70
CA TYR A 357 3.72 26.39 19.66
C TYR A 357 2.55 26.47 20.65
N SER A 358 2.03 27.67 20.96
CA SER A 358 0.86 27.82 21.83
C SER A 358 -0.41 27.21 21.25
N SER A 359 -0.46 27.10 19.91
CA SER A 359 -1.57 26.54 19.15
C SER A 359 -1.36 25.05 18.78
N VAL A 360 -0.22 24.46 19.16
CA VAL A 360 0.10 23.06 18.82
C VAL A 360 -0.52 22.12 19.86
N ARG A 361 -1.09 21.02 19.37
CA ARG A 361 -1.65 19.95 20.21
C ARG A 361 -0.60 19.39 21.17
N MET A 362 -0.98 19.17 22.43
CA MET A 362 -0.06 18.66 23.45
C MET A 362 0.54 17.31 23.07
N TRP A 363 -0.24 16.41 22.49
CA TRP A 363 0.27 15.12 22.04
C TRP A 363 1.29 15.22 20.89
N CYS A 364 1.28 16.29 20.07
CA CYS A 364 2.33 16.55 19.10
C CYS A 364 3.63 16.98 19.80
N LEU A 365 3.51 17.89 20.78
CA LEU A 365 4.66 18.42 21.54
C LEU A 365 5.35 17.34 22.36
N ASN A 366 4.56 16.42 22.93
CA ASN A 366 5.05 15.30 23.74
C ASN A 366 5.53 14.11 22.89
N GLY A 367 5.64 14.24 21.56
CA GLY A 367 6.12 13.15 20.68
C GLY A 367 5.16 11.97 20.52
N MET A 368 3.90 12.10 20.93
CA MET A 368 2.90 11.03 20.90
C MET A 368 2.15 10.92 19.56
N ALA A 369 2.52 11.70 18.53
CA ALA A 369 1.81 11.75 17.25
C ALA A 369 1.63 10.38 16.57
N SER A 370 2.62 9.47 16.72
CA SER A 370 2.53 8.10 16.22
C SER A 370 1.37 7.29 16.81
N ARG A 371 0.93 7.60 18.04
CA ARG A 371 -0.19 6.93 18.73
C ARG A 371 -1.56 7.38 18.24
N TYR A 372 -1.63 8.59 17.67
CA TYR A 372 -2.87 9.18 17.14
C TYR A 372 -3.03 8.95 15.63
N CYS A 373 -1.91 8.67 14.95
CA CYS A 373 -1.87 8.48 13.51
C CYS A 373 -2.61 7.22 13.09
N GLN A 374 -3.57 7.37 12.16
CA GLN A 374 -4.23 6.23 11.54
C GLN A 374 -3.41 5.70 10.36
N THR A 375 -3.20 4.39 10.28
CA THR A 375 -2.56 3.73 9.13
C THR A 375 -3.54 2.85 8.36
N VAL A 376 -3.64 3.07 7.05
CA VAL A 376 -4.44 2.27 6.11
C VAL A 376 -3.52 1.59 5.10
N LEU A 377 -3.37 0.27 5.23
CA LEU A 377 -2.50 -0.55 4.39
C LEU A 377 -3.34 -1.43 3.46
N LEU A 378 -3.26 -1.15 2.16
CA LEU A 378 -4.02 -1.81 1.11
C LEU A 378 -3.08 -2.67 0.25
N SER A 379 -3.37 -3.96 0.14
CA SER A 379 -2.51 -4.92 -0.56
C SER A 379 -3.34 -5.93 -1.33
N SER A 380 -2.80 -6.47 -2.43
CA SER A 380 -3.41 -7.60 -3.14
C SER A 380 -3.15 -8.96 -2.48
N ILE A 381 -2.12 -9.03 -1.63
CA ILE A 381 -1.67 -10.26 -0.96
C ILE A 381 -1.34 -10.02 0.51
N GLY A 382 -1.41 -11.11 1.28
CA GLY A 382 -0.84 -11.19 2.62
C GLY A 382 0.67 -11.39 2.59
N SER A 383 1.43 -10.66 3.41
CA SER A 383 2.88 -10.84 3.53
C SER A 383 3.34 -10.62 4.98
N SER A 384 4.38 -11.36 5.39
CA SER A 384 4.98 -11.21 6.72
C SER A 384 5.69 -9.86 6.85
N GLU A 385 6.30 -9.36 5.78
CA GLU A 385 6.93 -8.05 5.72
C GLU A 385 5.93 -6.90 5.97
N LEU A 386 4.72 -6.99 5.39
CA LEU A 386 3.66 -6.01 5.62
C LEU A 386 3.10 -6.09 7.05
N ARG A 387 2.95 -7.30 7.60
CA ARG A 387 2.52 -7.50 9.00
C ARG A 387 3.56 -6.99 10.00
N ALA A 388 4.85 -7.19 9.72
CA ALA A 388 5.93 -6.65 10.53
C ALA A 388 5.94 -5.12 10.51
N LEU A 389 5.67 -4.50 9.35
CA LEU A 389 5.53 -3.05 9.24
C LEU A 389 4.44 -2.53 10.18
N LEU A 390 3.27 -3.20 10.20
CA LEU A 390 2.16 -2.85 11.08
C LEU A 390 2.56 -2.97 12.55
N GLY A 391 3.17 -4.10 12.95
CA GLY A 391 3.58 -4.32 14.34
C GLY A 391 4.62 -3.33 14.86
N HIS A 392 5.52 -2.83 14.00
CA HIS A 392 6.58 -1.91 14.41
C HIS A 392 6.20 -0.43 14.32
N HIS A 393 5.36 -0.04 13.35
CA HIS A 393 5.10 1.38 13.05
C HIS A 393 3.64 1.80 13.23
N CYS A 394 2.70 0.88 13.42
CA CYS A 394 1.28 1.21 13.59
C CYS A 394 0.88 1.00 15.05
N LEU A 395 0.94 2.09 15.82
CA LEU A 395 0.74 2.11 17.27
C LEU A 395 -0.51 2.91 17.66
N ASN A 396 -1.50 2.97 16.77
CA ASN A 396 -2.71 3.72 16.98
C ASN A 396 -3.47 3.21 18.22
N TYR A 397 -3.76 4.11 19.16
CA TYR A 397 -4.45 3.74 20.39
C TYR A 397 -5.90 3.26 20.15
N SER A 398 -6.47 3.61 19.00
CA SER A 398 -7.81 3.19 18.57
C SER A 398 -7.87 1.76 18.04
N GLY A 399 -6.72 1.10 17.95
CA GLY A 399 -6.62 -0.30 17.58
C GLY A 399 -6.43 -0.54 16.09
N LEU A 400 -6.52 -1.83 15.71
CA LEU A 400 -6.24 -2.33 14.37
C LEU A 400 -7.31 -3.34 13.94
N VAL A 401 -7.79 -3.20 12.70
CA VAL A 401 -8.56 -4.22 11.99
C VAL A 401 -7.66 -4.86 10.94
N SER A 402 -7.36 -6.14 11.14
CA SER A 402 -6.61 -6.96 10.20
C SER A 402 -7.56 -7.91 9.48
N VAL A 403 -7.90 -7.59 8.23
CA VAL A 403 -8.77 -8.45 7.43
C VAL A 403 -8.05 -9.76 7.12
N VAL A 404 -8.73 -10.88 7.40
CA VAL A 404 -8.17 -12.22 7.17
C VAL A 404 -7.87 -12.36 5.68
N GLU A 405 -6.65 -12.77 5.37
CA GLU A 405 -6.15 -12.80 3.99
C GLU A 405 -7.06 -13.63 3.09
N PRO A 406 -7.28 -13.18 1.84
CA PRO A 406 -7.96 -13.97 0.83
C PRO A 406 -6.93 -14.92 0.24
N GLN A 407 -6.47 -15.92 0.99
CA GLN A 407 -5.67 -16.94 0.33
C GLN A 407 -6.65 -17.85 -0.41
N GLN A 408 -6.74 -17.57 -1.71
CA GLN A 408 -7.59 -18.13 -2.75
C GLN A 408 -7.99 -19.58 -2.43
N THR A 409 -9.28 -19.75 -2.12
CA THR A 409 -10.00 -21.00 -1.79
C THR A 409 -9.38 -21.84 -0.67
N SER A 410 -10.16 -22.76 -0.10
CA SER A 410 -9.63 -23.86 0.71
C SER A 410 -8.57 -24.69 -0.02
N GLU A 411 -8.43 -24.51 -1.34
CA GLU A 411 -7.67 -25.35 -2.25
C GLU A 411 -6.35 -24.70 -2.74
N GLY A 412 -6.17 -23.38 -2.63
CA GLY A 412 -4.98 -22.68 -3.15
C GLY A 412 -4.96 -22.59 -4.68
N CYS A 413 -3.86 -22.08 -5.25
CA CYS A 413 -3.70 -21.93 -6.71
C CYS A 413 -2.98 -23.11 -7.40
N ILE A 414 -2.50 -24.12 -6.67
CA ILE A 414 -1.78 -25.27 -7.25
C ILE A 414 -2.59 -26.05 -8.28
N GLY A 415 -3.93 -26.08 -8.17
CA GLY A 415 -4.82 -26.72 -9.14
C GLY A 415 -4.82 -26.04 -10.52
N SER A 416 -4.27 -24.82 -10.64
CA SER A 416 -4.11 -24.12 -11.93
C SER A 416 -2.89 -24.61 -12.74
N VAL A 417 -2.09 -25.54 -12.20
CA VAL A 417 -1.01 -26.19 -12.95
C VAL A 417 -1.61 -27.20 -13.92
N LEU A 418 -1.41 -26.95 -15.21
CA LEU A 418 -1.93 -27.75 -16.32
C LEU A 418 -0.96 -28.89 -16.73
N VAL A 419 0.31 -28.80 -16.30
CA VAL A 419 1.36 -29.77 -16.65
C VAL A 419 1.35 -30.93 -15.66
N SER A 420 1.32 -32.15 -16.16
CA SER A 420 1.57 -33.33 -15.31
C SER A 420 3.06 -33.43 -15.01
N MET A 421 3.45 -33.07 -13.78
CA MET A 421 4.84 -33.11 -13.31
C MET A 421 4.90 -33.47 -11.82
N LYS A 422 6.06 -33.98 -11.37
CA LYS A 422 6.26 -34.27 -9.95
C LYS A 422 6.60 -32.99 -9.20
N HIS A 423 5.75 -32.59 -8.26
CA HIS A 423 6.00 -31.50 -7.32
C HIS A 423 6.65 -32.05 -6.06
N ILE A 424 7.82 -31.52 -5.69
CA ILE A 424 8.62 -31.96 -4.54
C ILE A 424 8.86 -30.77 -3.63
N PHE A 425 8.31 -30.81 -2.42
CA PHE A 425 8.47 -29.77 -1.42
C PHE A 425 9.49 -30.22 -0.37
N HIS A 426 10.58 -29.46 -0.23
CA HIS A 426 11.59 -29.67 0.80
C HIS A 426 11.42 -28.61 1.88
N LYS A 427 11.06 -29.06 3.08
CA LYS A 427 11.13 -28.23 4.29
C LYS A 427 12.60 -28.13 4.70
N MET A 428 13.09 -26.91 4.85
CA MET A 428 14.41 -26.69 5.42
C MET A 428 14.37 -26.86 6.96
N PRO A 429 15.52 -27.08 7.62
CA PRO A 429 15.58 -27.15 9.08
C PRO A 429 15.01 -25.87 9.72
N ASP A 430 14.35 -26.04 10.87
CA ASP A 430 13.87 -24.90 11.64
C ASP A 430 15.04 -24.03 12.09
N CYS A 431 14.83 -22.71 12.01
CA CYS A 431 15.82 -21.71 12.40
C CYS A 431 15.52 -21.26 13.83
N GLU A 432 16.56 -20.98 14.61
CA GLU A 432 16.39 -20.42 15.97
C GLU A 432 15.80 -19.01 15.91
N ASN A 433 16.28 -18.20 14.95
CA ASN A 433 15.80 -16.85 14.71
C ASN A 433 15.52 -16.61 13.23
N LEU A 434 14.63 -15.65 12.94
CA LEU A 434 14.31 -15.23 11.58
C LEU A 434 15.55 -14.66 10.84
N VAL A 435 16.51 -14.09 11.56
CA VAL A 435 17.73 -13.49 10.99
C VAL A 435 18.60 -14.55 10.31
N ASP A 436 18.68 -15.75 10.90
CA ASP A 436 19.54 -16.84 10.42
C ASP A 436 18.93 -17.59 9.24
N GLU A 437 17.64 -17.37 8.97
CA GLU A 437 16.86 -18.09 7.96
C GLU A 437 17.51 -18.04 6.57
N ALA A 438 17.98 -16.87 6.14
CA ALA A 438 18.64 -16.71 4.84
C ALA A 438 19.93 -17.53 4.73
N ASP A 439 20.69 -17.65 5.83
CA ASP A 439 21.94 -18.41 5.89
C ASP A 439 21.69 -19.91 5.90
N VAL A 440 20.71 -20.36 6.70
CA VAL A 440 20.27 -21.77 6.72
C VAL A 440 19.74 -22.19 5.35
N ARG A 441 18.90 -21.37 4.72
CA ARG A 441 18.37 -21.63 3.37
C ARG A 441 19.50 -21.76 2.36
N PHE A 442 20.42 -20.80 2.35
CA PHE A 442 21.55 -20.80 1.41
C PHE A 442 22.39 -22.07 1.57
N LYS A 443 22.77 -22.41 2.81
CA LYS A 443 23.56 -23.60 3.13
C LYS A 443 22.84 -24.88 2.70
N TYR A 444 21.58 -25.05 3.11
CA TYR A 444 20.77 -26.22 2.76
C TYR A 444 20.63 -26.37 1.25
N PHE A 445 20.34 -25.27 0.54
CA PHE A 445 20.22 -25.27 -0.91
C PHE A 445 21.53 -25.70 -1.59
N THR A 446 22.67 -25.13 -1.20
CA THR A 446 23.96 -25.41 -1.85
C THR A 446 24.53 -26.79 -1.52
N GLU A 447 24.27 -27.31 -0.31
CA GLU A 447 24.84 -28.58 0.16
C GLU A 447 23.94 -29.78 -0.12
N ARG A 448 22.60 -29.60 -0.12
CA ARG A 448 21.64 -30.72 -0.23
C ARG A 448 20.94 -30.79 -1.57
N LEU A 449 20.46 -29.66 -2.10
CA LEU A 449 19.63 -29.65 -3.31
C LEU A 449 20.46 -29.48 -4.58
N LEU A 450 21.24 -28.40 -4.63
CA LEU A 450 21.96 -28.00 -5.82
C LEU A 450 22.94 -29.07 -6.35
N PRO A 451 23.68 -29.84 -5.53
CA PRO A 451 24.64 -30.84 -6.04
C PRO A 451 24.02 -31.90 -6.95
N ALA A 452 22.75 -32.27 -6.74
CA ALA A 452 22.02 -33.21 -7.61
C ALA A 452 21.86 -32.71 -9.06
N TYR A 453 22.06 -31.40 -9.29
CA TYR A 453 22.00 -30.75 -10.59
C TYR A 453 23.40 -30.50 -11.20
N LYS A 454 24.49 -30.71 -10.44
CA LYS A 454 25.88 -30.61 -10.92
C LYS A 454 26.20 -31.92 -11.61
N HIS A 455 26.35 -31.93 -12.93
CA HIS A 455 26.72 -33.12 -13.75
C HIS A 455 25.61 -34.15 -14.03
N SER A 456 24.37 -33.92 -13.60
CA SER A 456 23.27 -34.80 -14.00
C SER A 456 22.83 -34.51 -15.43
N GLU A 457 22.99 -35.47 -16.33
CA GLU A 457 22.51 -35.39 -17.72
C GLU A 457 20.98 -35.29 -17.78
N THR A 458 20.29 -35.83 -16.77
CA THR A 458 18.83 -35.81 -16.69
C THR A 458 18.27 -34.49 -16.17
N MET A 459 19.05 -33.68 -15.45
CA MET A 459 18.60 -32.42 -14.83
C MET A 459 19.01 -31.16 -15.63
N LYS A 460 19.27 -31.31 -16.93
CA LYS A 460 19.58 -30.18 -17.82
C LYS A 460 18.35 -29.29 -18.05
N GLN A 461 18.60 -28.03 -18.39
CA GLN A 461 17.58 -27.01 -18.61
C GLN A 461 16.71 -26.76 -17.36
N THR A 462 17.41 -26.59 -16.24
CA THR A 462 16.81 -26.24 -14.95
C THR A 462 16.72 -24.73 -14.79
N MET A 463 15.54 -24.22 -14.48
CA MET A 463 15.35 -22.82 -14.12
C MET A 463 15.24 -22.69 -12.61
N ILE A 464 16.13 -21.88 -12.02
CA ILE A 464 16.13 -21.57 -10.59
C ILE A 464 15.41 -20.23 -10.39
N TYR A 465 14.33 -20.25 -9.61
CA TYR A 465 13.55 -19.07 -9.27
C TYR A 465 13.93 -18.56 -7.88
N VAL A 466 14.27 -17.27 -7.77
CA VAL A 466 14.75 -16.66 -6.53
C VAL A 466 13.94 -15.39 -6.20
N PRO A 467 13.12 -15.38 -5.15
CA PRO A 467 12.39 -14.18 -4.70
C PRO A 467 13.31 -13.01 -4.31
N SER A 468 14.26 -13.25 -3.41
CA SER A 468 15.13 -12.22 -2.85
C SER A 468 16.32 -11.89 -3.76
N PHE A 469 16.53 -10.60 -4.04
CA PHE A 469 17.70 -10.15 -4.79
C PHE A 469 19.01 -10.42 -4.03
N PHE A 470 19.00 -10.34 -2.70
CA PHE A 470 20.19 -10.62 -1.88
C PHE A 470 20.61 -12.08 -2.00
N ASP A 471 19.65 -13.01 -1.93
CA ASP A 471 19.93 -14.44 -2.12
C ASP A 471 20.37 -14.75 -3.55
N PHE A 472 19.78 -14.07 -4.54
CA PHE A 472 20.23 -14.17 -5.93
C PHE A 472 21.71 -13.82 -6.07
N VAL A 473 22.16 -12.72 -5.44
CA VAL A 473 23.57 -12.31 -5.48
C VAL A 473 24.47 -13.36 -4.82
N ARG A 474 24.07 -13.90 -3.66
CA ARG A 474 24.80 -14.98 -2.96
C ARG A 474 24.91 -16.22 -3.84
N LEU A 475 23.80 -16.69 -4.38
CA LEU A 475 23.73 -17.88 -5.22
C LEU A 475 24.55 -17.71 -6.51
N ARG A 476 24.43 -16.56 -7.19
CA ARG A 476 25.25 -16.24 -8.36
C ARG A 476 26.74 -16.31 -8.05
N ASN A 477 27.17 -15.71 -6.95
CA ASN A 477 28.59 -15.69 -6.57
C ASN A 477 29.10 -17.10 -6.28
N TYR A 478 28.30 -17.92 -5.59
CA TYR A 478 28.58 -19.33 -5.38
C TYR A 478 28.71 -20.11 -6.70
N LEU A 479 27.71 -19.99 -7.59
CA LEU A 479 27.72 -20.68 -8.88
C LEU A 479 28.94 -20.29 -9.73
N LYS A 480 29.36 -19.03 -9.70
CA LYS A 480 30.60 -18.58 -10.36
C LYS A 480 31.85 -19.19 -9.73
N LYS A 481 31.95 -19.17 -8.39
CA LYS A 481 33.09 -19.73 -7.64
C LYS A 481 33.26 -21.22 -7.95
N GLU A 482 32.15 -21.94 -7.96
CA GLU A 482 32.08 -23.38 -8.22
C GLU A 482 32.08 -23.74 -9.72
N GLN A 483 32.31 -22.75 -10.60
CA GLN A 483 32.43 -22.89 -12.06
C GLN A 483 31.24 -23.58 -12.75
N TRP A 484 30.02 -23.28 -12.29
CA TRP A 484 28.80 -23.78 -12.92
C TRP A 484 28.56 -23.15 -14.30
N SER A 485 28.03 -23.94 -15.23
CA SER A 485 27.56 -23.43 -16.52
C SER A 485 26.13 -22.90 -16.39
N PHE A 486 25.97 -21.59 -16.21
CA PHE A 486 24.65 -20.98 -16.05
C PHE A 486 24.55 -19.61 -16.74
N VAL A 487 23.31 -19.17 -16.93
CA VAL A 487 22.93 -17.81 -17.30
C VAL A 487 22.01 -17.21 -16.24
N GLN A 488 21.88 -15.89 -16.22
CA GLN A 488 21.09 -15.19 -15.22
C GLN A 488 20.25 -14.09 -15.86
N THR A 489 19.08 -13.83 -15.29
CA THR A 489 18.19 -12.72 -15.65
C THR A 489 17.61 -12.09 -14.39
N ASN A 490 17.92 -10.81 -14.19
CA ASN A 490 17.42 -10.01 -13.08
C ASN A 490 16.94 -8.64 -13.58
N GLU A 491 16.34 -7.84 -12.69
CA GLU A 491 15.74 -6.54 -12.99
C GLU A 491 16.72 -5.51 -13.56
N TYR A 492 18.04 -5.67 -13.35
CA TYR A 492 19.08 -4.79 -13.89
C TYR A 492 19.67 -5.30 -15.22
N THR A 493 19.19 -6.45 -15.72
CA THR A 493 19.72 -7.06 -16.94
C THR A 493 19.09 -6.41 -18.17
N SER A 494 19.92 -5.76 -19.01
CA SER A 494 19.47 -5.17 -20.28
C SER A 494 18.79 -6.19 -21.21
N GLU A 495 17.81 -5.76 -22.00
CA GLU A 495 17.05 -6.62 -22.92
C GLU A 495 17.92 -7.46 -23.87
N LYS A 496 19.03 -6.89 -24.39
CA LYS A 496 19.98 -7.61 -25.24
C LYS A 496 20.59 -8.82 -24.52
N LYS A 497 20.99 -8.64 -23.26
CA LYS A 497 21.54 -9.71 -22.42
C LYS A 497 20.46 -10.74 -22.05
N VAL A 498 19.23 -10.29 -21.76
CA VAL A 498 18.07 -11.17 -21.52
C VAL A 498 17.82 -12.07 -22.73
N SER A 499 17.75 -11.48 -23.93
CA SER A 499 17.52 -12.23 -25.17
C SER A 499 18.61 -13.27 -25.42
N ARG A 500 19.89 -12.89 -25.24
CA ARG A 500 21.02 -13.81 -25.31
C ARG A 500 20.93 -14.94 -24.29
N ALA A 501 20.66 -14.63 -23.01
CA ALA A 501 20.54 -15.62 -21.94
C ALA A 501 19.44 -16.65 -22.24
N ARG A 502 18.26 -16.18 -22.68
CA ARG A 502 17.14 -17.04 -23.08
C ARG A 502 17.50 -17.94 -24.26
N CYS A 503 18.23 -17.42 -25.25
CA CYS A 503 18.69 -18.19 -26.40
C CYS A 503 19.65 -19.31 -25.98
N LEU A 504 20.67 -19.00 -25.18
CA LEU A 504 21.65 -19.97 -24.68
C LEU A 504 21.00 -21.07 -23.82
N PHE A 505 20.01 -20.70 -23.01
CA PHE A 505 19.25 -21.66 -22.20
C PHE A 505 18.35 -22.56 -23.05
N TYR A 506 17.64 -21.98 -24.02
CA TYR A 506 16.75 -22.72 -24.92
C TYR A 506 17.48 -23.81 -25.71
N HIS A 507 18.67 -23.50 -26.24
CA HIS A 507 19.50 -24.46 -26.97
C HIS A 507 20.29 -25.42 -26.06
N GLY A 508 20.20 -25.26 -24.73
CA GLY A 508 20.89 -26.12 -23.77
C GLY A 508 22.40 -25.87 -23.64
N GLU A 509 22.97 -24.87 -24.35
CA GLU A 509 24.37 -24.44 -24.19
C GLU A 509 24.68 -24.04 -22.75
N LYS A 510 23.68 -23.44 -22.08
CA LYS A 510 23.72 -23.11 -20.67
C LYS A 510 22.60 -23.88 -19.96
N PRO A 511 22.92 -24.95 -19.20
CA PRO A 511 21.91 -25.85 -18.64
C PRO A 511 21.10 -25.24 -17.49
N ILE A 512 21.57 -24.16 -16.88
CA ILE A 512 20.90 -23.49 -15.76
C ILE A 512 20.59 -22.04 -16.10
N LEU A 513 19.36 -21.61 -15.80
CA LEU A 513 18.95 -20.21 -15.80
C LEU A 513 18.53 -19.79 -14.39
N VAL A 514 19.18 -18.79 -13.81
CA VAL A 514 18.77 -18.20 -12.53
C VAL A 514 17.97 -16.93 -12.81
N LEU A 515 16.74 -16.89 -12.29
CA LEU A 515 15.79 -15.81 -12.52
C LEU A 515 15.27 -15.26 -11.18
N THR A 516 15.23 -13.93 -11.07
CA THR A 516 14.67 -13.26 -9.88
C THR A 516 13.16 -13.02 -10.02
N GLU A 517 12.40 -13.09 -8.93
CA GLU A 517 10.97 -12.76 -8.91
C GLU A 517 10.69 -11.36 -9.46
N ARG A 518 11.44 -10.34 -9.01
CA ARG A 518 11.28 -8.96 -9.44
C ARG A 518 11.36 -8.80 -10.96
N PHE A 519 12.31 -9.48 -11.60
CA PHE A 519 12.40 -9.51 -13.06
C PHE A 519 11.16 -10.11 -13.73
N HIS A 520 10.64 -11.21 -13.19
CA HIS A 520 9.42 -11.82 -13.70
C HIS A 520 8.19 -10.92 -13.47
N PHE A 521 8.10 -10.25 -12.32
CA PHE A 521 7.05 -9.27 -12.02
C PHE A 521 7.00 -8.13 -13.04
N PHE A 522 8.13 -7.52 -13.42
CA PHE A 522 8.13 -6.37 -14.34
C PHE A 522 8.02 -6.73 -15.83
N HIS A 523 8.46 -7.92 -16.23
CA HIS A 523 8.61 -8.28 -17.65
C HIS A 523 7.74 -9.45 -18.12
N ARG A 524 7.37 -10.40 -17.25
CA ARG A 524 6.60 -11.61 -17.60
C ARG A 524 7.08 -12.33 -18.86
N TYR A 525 8.40 -12.44 -19.05
CA TYR A 525 8.92 -13.14 -20.22
C TYR A 525 8.61 -14.64 -20.15
N VAL A 526 8.12 -15.19 -21.26
CA VAL A 526 8.03 -16.64 -21.45
C VAL A 526 9.43 -17.21 -21.63
N ILE A 527 9.86 -18.02 -20.67
CA ILE A 527 11.14 -18.72 -20.74
C ILE A 527 10.92 -20.06 -21.42
N ARG A 528 11.56 -20.24 -22.58
CA ARG A 528 11.42 -21.46 -23.38
C ARG A 528 12.50 -22.50 -23.05
N GLY A 529 12.17 -23.77 -23.23
CA GLY A 529 13.10 -24.88 -23.01
C GLY A 529 13.26 -25.34 -21.56
N ILE A 530 12.42 -24.90 -20.63
CA ILE A 530 12.45 -25.39 -19.23
C ILE A 530 12.06 -26.87 -19.20
N ARG A 531 12.84 -27.68 -18.49
CA ARG A 531 12.48 -29.07 -18.12
C ARG A 531 12.26 -29.26 -16.62
N HIS A 532 13.05 -28.55 -15.81
CA HIS A 532 12.95 -28.60 -14.35
C HIS A 532 12.83 -27.20 -13.78
N LEU A 533 11.98 -27.07 -12.77
CA LEU A 533 11.82 -25.86 -11.99
C LEU A 533 12.38 -26.09 -10.59
N LEU A 534 13.19 -25.15 -10.11
CA LEU A 534 13.73 -25.16 -8.77
C LEU A 534 13.44 -23.82 -8.10
N PHE A 535 12.42 -23.80 -7.24
CA PHE A 535 12.09 -22.63 -6.43
C PHE A 535 13.00 -22.61 -5.21
N TYR A 536 13.93 -21.64 -5.17
CA TYR A 536 14.78 -21.38 -4.00
C TYR A 536 13.95 -20.95 -2.79
N GLN A 537 12.82 -20.30 -3.05
CA GLN A 537 11.75 -20.01 -2.11
C GLN A 537 10.44 -19.86 -2.91
N LEU A 538 9.30 -20.05 -2.26
CA LEU A 538 8.00 -19.81 -2.85
C LEU A 538 7.85 -18.36 -3.34
N PRO A 539 7.17 -18.12 -4.49
CA PRO A 539 6.83 -16.79 -4.95
C PRO A 539 6.04 -15.98 -3.93
N THR A 540 6.27 -14.67 -3.91
CA THR A 540 5.48 -13.72 -3.11
C THR A 540 4.03 -13.71 -3.60
N TYR A 541 3.84 -13.74 -4.92
CA TYR A 541 2.53 -13.86 -5.56
C TYR A 541 2.27 -15.32 -5.94
N SER A 542 1.29 -15.96 -5.30
CA SER A 542 1.04 -17.40 -5.46
C SER A 542 0.76 -17.81 -6.91
N ASN A 543 0.10 -16.95 -7.70
CA ASN A 543 -0.20 -17.21 -9.11
C ASN A 543 1.04 -17.33 -10.02
N PHE A 544 2.22 -16.86 -9.60
CA PHE A 544 3.44 -17.03 -10.42
C PHE A 544 3.88 -18.49 -10.45
N TYR A 545 3.52 -19.27 -9.42
CA TYR A 545 3.86 -20.69 -9.39
C TYR A 545 3.20 -21.48 -10.54
N PRO A 546 1.86 -21.48 -10.71
CA PRO A 546 1.24 -22.13 -11.86
C PRO A 546 1.63 -21.47 -13.18
N GLU A 547 1.83 -20.14 -13.22
CA GLU A 547 2.29 -19.46 -14.43
C GLU A 547 3.62 -20.04 -14.93
N LEU A 548 4.62 -20.15 -14.05
CA LEU A 548 5.93 -20.70 -14.38
C LEU A 548 5.88 -22.20 -14.69
N CYS A 549 5.10 -22.98 -13.94
CA CYS A 549 4.88 -24.40 -14.23
C CYS A 549 4.27 -24.60 -15.63
N ASN A 550 3.30 -23.77 -16.00
CA ASN A 550 2.62 -23.88 -17.29
C ASN A 550 3.49 -23.46 -18.47
N MET A 551 4.62 -22.77 -18.25
CA MET A 551 5.61 -22.50 -19.32
C MET A 551 6.27 -23.77 -19.86
N LEU A 552 6.17 -24.91 -19.15
CA LEU A 552 6.65 -26.21 -19.62
C LEU A 552 5.75 -26.82 -20.72
N LEU A 553 4.51 -26.33 -20.90
CA LEU A 553 3.65 -26.70 -22.03
C LEU A 553 4.21 -26.14 -23.34
N GLN A 554 5.17 -26.82 -23.95
CA GLN A 554 5.74 -26.40 -25.24
C GLN A 554 5.45 -27.43 -26.34
N PRO A 555 4.60 -27.08 -27.32
CA PRO A 555 4.19 -28.01 -28.38
C PRO A 555 5.32 -28.40 -29.37
N SER A 556 6.47 -27.72 -29.35
CA SER A 556 7.57 -27.97 -30.31
C SER A 556 8.59 -29.01 -29.85
N LEU A 557 8.76 -29.26 -28.55
CA LEU A 557 9.72 -30.26 -28.05
C LEU A 557 9.14 -31.68 -28.08
N ASN A 558 7.82 -31.80 -27.93
CA ASN A 558 7.13 -33.09 -27.86
C ASN A 558 6.88 -33.76 -29.23
N LYS A 559 7.14 -33.08 -30.35
CA LYS A 559 6.93 -33.64 -31.69
C LYS A 559 8.12 -34.40 -32.27
N GLN A 560 9.33 -34.22 -31.73
CA GLN A 560 10.54 -34.87 -32.28
C GLN A 560 11.17 -35.93 -31.37
N ASN A 561 10.84 -35.97 -30.08
CA ASN A 561 11.36 -36.99 -29.17
C ASN A 561 10.21 -37.66 -28.41
N HIS A 562 9.90 -38.91 -28.73
CA HIS A 562 9.00 -39.79 -27.97
C HIS A 562 9.58 -40.24 -26.60
N GLN A 563 10.66 -39.62 -26.13
CA GLN A 563 11.13 -39.83 -24.76
C GLN A 563 10.30 -38.93 -23.83
N GLN A 564 9.51 -39.55 -22.96
CA GLN A 564 8.89 -38.89 -21.81
C GLN A 564 9.99 -38.25 -20.96
N THR A 565 10.30 -36.97 -21.20
CA THR A 565 11.24 -36.23 -20.36
C THR A 565 10.57 -35.97 -19.02
N THR A 566 11.10 -36.56 -17.96
CA THR A 566 10.59 -36.42 -16.59
C THR A 566 10.72 -34.96 -16.12
N SER A 567 9.62 -34.21 -16.17
CA SER A 567 9.61 -32.83 -15.66
C SER A 567 9.40 -32.83 -14.14
N THR A 568 10.17 -32.02 -13.43
CA THR A 568 10.10 -31.92 -11.96
C THR A 568 10.00 -30.46 -11.52
N CYS A 569 9.25 -30.22 -10.46
CA CYS A 569 9.17 -28.93 -9.79
C CYS A 569 9.58 -29.13 -8.34
N THR A 570 10.74 -28.62 -7.97
CA THR A 570 11.28 -28.72 -6.62
C THR A 570 11.15 -27.36 -5.94
N VAL A 571 10.64 -27.36 -4.71
CA VAL A 571 10.37 -26.15 -3.93
C VAL A 571 11.06 -26.27 -2.58
N LEU A 572 11.82 -25.26 -2.21
CA LEU A 572 12.34 -25.09 -0.86
C LEU A 572 11.43 -24.14 -0.08
N TYR A 573 11.06 -24.52 1.15
CA TYR A 573 10.26 -23.68 2.03
C TYR A 573 10.70 -23.82 3.49
N SER A 574 10.35 -22.82 4.29
CA SER A 574 10.64 -22.70 5.71
C SER A 574 9.39 -22.68 6.56
N SER A 575 9.57 -22.73 7.88
CA SER A 575 8.51 -22.47 8.86
C SER A 575 7.96 -21.02 8.81
N TYR A 576 8.68 -20.08 8.16
CA TYR A 576 8.23 -18.70 7.97
C TYR A 576 7.46 -18.47 6.66
N ASP A 577 7.44 -19.45 5.76
CA ASP A 577 6.76 -19.35 4.46
C ASP A 577 5.26 -19.71 4.53
N ASP A 578 4.67 -19.81 5.73
CA ASP A 578 3.27 -20.24 5.94
C ASP A 578 2.28 -19.48 5.05
N LEU A 579 2.40 -18.15 4.97
CA LEU A 579 1.53 -17.34 4.12
C LEU A 579 1.70 -17.69 2.64
N ARG A 580 2.93 -17.84 2.16
CA ARG A 580 3.18 -18.16 0.73
C ARG A 580 2.71 -19.57 0.40
N LEU A 581 2.93 -20.51 1.33
CA LEU A 581 2.54 -21.91 1.19
C LEU A 581 1.02 -22.06 1.22
N SER A 582 0.34 -21.44 2.18
CA SER A 582 -1.11 -21.44 2.29
C SER A 582 -1.79 -20.83 1.07
N GLY A 583 -1.21 -19.79 0.44
CA GLY A 583 -1.68 -19.26 -0.84
C GLY A 583 -1.50 -20.22 -2.03
N LEU A 584 -0.47 -21.07 -2.01
CA LEU A 584 -0.22 -22.04 -3.06
C LEU A 584 -1.07 -23.31 -2.93
N VAL A 585 -1.01 -23.99 -1.78
CA VAL A 585 -1.63 -25.31 -1.57
C VAL A 585 -2.94 -25.26 -0.79
N GLY A 586 -3.34 -24.09 -0.27
CA GLY A 586 -4.48 -23.94 0.62
C GLY A 586 -4.10 -24.20 2.09
N ARG A 587 -4.82 -23.55 3.01
CA ARG A 587 -4.50 -23.55 4.46
C ARG A 587 -4.42 -24.94 5.09
N GLY A 588 -5.37 -25.82 4.76
CA GLY A 588 -5.43 -27.16 5.36
C GLY A 588 -4.20 -28.01 5.01
N ARG A 589 -3.78 -27.99 3.73
CA ARG A 589 -2.58 -28.72 3.28
C ARG A 589 -1.30 -28.07 3.79
N ALA A 590 -1.24 -26.74 3.78
CA ALA A 590 -0.10 -26.01 4.33
C ALA A 590 0.13 -26.36 5.79
N HIS A 591 -0.92 -26.36 6.63
CA HIS A 591 -0.82 -26.75 8.04
C HIS A 591 -0.21 -28.14 8.22
N ASN A 592 -0.65 -29.14 7.44
CA ASN A 592 -0.11 -30.49 7.49
C ASN A 592 1.37 -30.57 7.04
N MET A 593 1.73 -29.79 6.01
CA MET A 593 3.13 -29.71 5.54
C MET A 593 4.05 -29.03 6.56
N MET A 594 3.51 -28.09 7.33
CA MET A 594 4.27 -27.34 8.34
C MET A 594 4.44 -28.14 9.63
N SER A 595 3.48 -29.00 9.97
CA SER A 595 3.56 -29.91 11.13
C SER A 595 4.36 -31.20 10.87
N SER A 596 4.60 -31.52 9.59
CA SER A 596 5.52 -32.59 9.16
C SER A 596 6.98 -32.15 9.25
#